data_AF-A0A2G2JXH6-F1
#
_entry.id   AF-A0A2G2JXH6-F1
#
_cell.length_a   1.000
_cell.length_b   1.000
_cell.length_c   1.000
_cell.angle_alpha   90.00
_cell.angle_beta   90.00
_cell.angle_gamma   90.00
#
_symmetry.space_group_name_H-M   'P 1'
#
loop_
_entity.id
_entity.type
_entity.pdbx_description
1 polymer ?
#
loop_
_entity_poly.entity_id
_entity_poly.type
_entity_poly.pdbx_seq_one_letter_code
_entity_poly.pdbx_strand_id
1 'polypeptide(L)'
;MIRVKEILTSKGIKFDEKVLIELVLKHFPDMRRVINELQRYAAGGVIDAGILAQIGEINLLELMRALREKHFSEVRKWVTQNGDNDPVRIFRKIYDGIHEHLKDTSIPQAVLIIAEYQYKSAFVADQEINLVACLTEMMVDCEFK
;
A
#
# COMPACT_ATOMS: atom_id res chain seq x y z
N MET A 1 -16.37 7.15 18.44
CA MET A 1 -17.22 7.30 17.23
C MET A 1 -18.01 8.61 17.18
N ILE A 2 -18.62 9.06 18.29
CA ILE A 2 -19.45 10.28 18.33
C ILE A 2 -18.71 11.51 17.78
N ARG A 3 -17.48 11.72 18.25
CA ARG A 3 -16.65 12.89 17.88
C ARG A 3 -16.25 12.96 16.40
N VAL A 4 -16.15 11.82 15.71
CA VAL A 4 -15.79 11.77 14.29
C VAL A 4 -17.00 12.09 13.42
N LYS A 5 -18.17 11.54 13.78
CA LYS A 5 -19.44 11.86 13.11
C LYS A 5 -19.76 13.34 13.20
N GLU A 6 -19.60 13.94 14.38
CA GLU A 6 -19.82 15.38 14.58
C GLU A 6 -18.93 16.25 13.67
N ILE A 7 -17.65 15.90 13.53
CA ILE A 7 -16.70 16.62 12.66
C ILE A 7 -17.10 16.50 11.18
N LEU A 8 -17.49 15.30 10.74
CA LEU A 8 -17.90 15.07 9.35
C LEU A 8 -19.20 15.79 9.02
N THR A 9 -20.18 15.75 9.94
CA THR A 9 -21.45 16.48 9.82
C THR A 9 -21.24 17.99 9.84
N SER A 10 -20.36 18.52 10.70
CA SER A 10 -20.06 19.97 10.74
C SER A 10 -19.37 20.46 9.48
N LYS A 11 -18.64 19.58 8.78
CA LYS A 11 -17.96 19.88 7.52
C LYS A 11 -18.80 19.58 6.27
N GLY A 12 -20.03 19.10 6.43
CA GLY A 12 -20.93 18.79 5.30
C GLY A 12 -20.47 17.63 4.43
N ILE A 13 -19.59 16.77 4.93
CA ILE A 13 -19.06 15.62 4.18
C ILE A 13 -20.08 14.50 4.24
N LYS A 14 -20.47 13.95 3.08
CA LYS A 14 -21.33 12.76 3.03
C LYS A 14 -20.49 11.53 3.35
N PHE A 15 -20.91 10.70 4.29
CA PHE A 15 -20.19 9.48 4.66
C PHE A 15 -21.14 8.29 4.84
N ASP A 16 -20.68 7.09 4.50
CA ASP A 16 -21.36 5.84 4.85
C ASP A 16 -20.91 5.40 6.25
N GLU A 17 -21.89 5.15 7.12
CA GLU A 17 -21.65 4.77 8.51
C GLU A 17 -20.94 3.41 8.64
N LYS A 18 -21.22 2.46 7.74
CA LYS A 18 -20.57 1.14 7.75
C LYS A 18 -19.08 1.26 7.45
N VAL A 19 -18.77 2.04 6.42
CA VAL A 19 -17.41 2.38 5.99
C VAL A 19 -16.64 3.08 7.12
N LEU A 20 -17.28 4.03 7.81
CA LEU A 20 -16.68 4.74 8.92
C LEU A 20 -16.29 3.78 10.06
N ILE A 21 -17.18 2.84 10.39
CA ILE A 21 -16.95 1.83 11.43
C ILE A 21 -15.80 0.91 11.03
N GLU A 22 -15.78 0.43 9.79
CA GLU A 22 -14.74 -0.46 9.27
C GLU A 22 -13.36 0.20 9.33
N LEU A 23 -13.26 1.47 8.94
CA LEU A 23 -12.00 2.23 9.01
C LEU A 23 -11.50 2.39 10.45
N VAL A 24 -12.40 2.73 11.37
CA VAL A 24 -12.08 2.88 12.79
C VAL A 24 -11.60 1.55 13.38
N LEU A 25 -12.26 0.44 13.06
CA LEU A 25 -11.87 -0.90 13.52
C LEU A 25 -10.52 -1.33 12.94
N LYS A 26 -10.24 -1.03 11.67
CA LYS A 26 -9.01 -1.43 10.97
C LYS A 26 -7.74 -0.80 11.56
N HIS A 27 -7.84 0.42 12.07
CA HIS A 27 -6.70 1.18 12.60
C HIS A 27 -6.73 1.34 14.12
N PHE A 28 -7.68 0.70 14.81
CA PHE A 28 -7.70 0.67 16.28
C PHE A 28 -6.47 -0.07 16.82
N PRO A 29 -5.82 0.41 17.91
CA PRO A 29 -6.17 1.52 18.79
C PRO A 29 -5.63 2.91 18.37
N ASP A 30 -4.96 3.03 17.23
CA ASP A 30 -4.34 4.28 16.79
C ASP A 30 -5.36 5.26 16.17
N MET A 31 -5.96 6.08 17.04
CA MET A 31 -6.93 7.10 16.63
C MET A 31 -6.31 8.25 15.82
N ARG A 32 -5.00 8.49 15.92
CA ARG A 32 -4.33 9.52 15.11
C ARG A 32 -4.34 9.09 13.64
N ARG A 33 -4.02 7.82 13.39
CA ARG A 33 -4.06 7.22 12.06
C ARG A 33 -5.46 7.22 11.45
N VAL A 34 -6.48 6.91 12.25
CA VAL A 34 -7.91 7.01 11.84
C VAL A 34 -8.26 8.42 11.35
N ILE A 35 -7.85 9.46 12.09
CA ILE A 35 -8.15 10.85 11.73
C ILE A 35 -7.44 11.27 10.44
N ASN A 36 -6.17 10.90 10.26
CA ASN A 36 -5.41 11.22 9.05
C ASN A 36 -6.05 10.60 7.80
N GLU A 37 -6.44 9.34 7.88
CA GLU A 37 -7.15 8.66 6.78
C GLU A 37 -8.49 9.33 6.49
N LEU A 38 -9.28 9.67 7.53
CA LEU A 38 -10.55 10.38 7.34
C LEU A 38 -10.39 11.76 6.71
N GLN A 39 -9.34 12.51 7.07
CA GLN A 39 -9.04 13.79 6.45
C GLN A 39 -8.65 13.63 4.98
N ARG A 40 -7.91 12.57 4.65
CA ARG A 40 -7.55 12.23 3.29
C ARG A 40 -8.78 11.85 2.46
N TYR A 41 -9.72 11.07 3.02
CA TYR A 41 -10.98 10.71 2.35
C TYR A 41 -11.94 11.89 2.22
N ALA A 42 -11.99 12.76 3.23
CA ALA A 42 -12.79 13.97 3.21
C ALA A 42 -12.42 14.93 2.07
N ALA A 43 -11.19 14.88 1.56
CA ALA A 43 -10.75 15.69 0.41
C ALA A 43 -11.50 15.33 -0.89
N GLY A 44 -12.01 14.11 -1.00
CA GLY A 44 -12.85 13.66 -2.13
C GLY A 44 -14.33 14.08 -2.04
N GLY A 45 -14.74 14.75 -0.95
CA GLY A 45 -16.09 15.29 -0.76
C GLY A 45 -17.16 14.27 -0.32
N VAL A 46 -16.92 12.97 -0.55
CA VAL A 46 -17.77 11.86 -0.08
C VAL A 46 -16.86 10.78 0.51
N ILE A 47 -17.29 10.08 1.55
CA ILE A 47 -16.59 8.92 2.12
C ILE A 47 -17.50 7.70 1.88
N ASP A 48 -17.27 7.00 0.78
CA ASP A 48 -17.99 5.78 0.40
C ASP A 48 -17.04 4.59 0.24
N ALA A 49 -17.62 3.40 0.03
CA ALA A 49 -16.85 2.17 -0.16
C ALA A 49 -15.97 2.21 -1.43
N GLY A 50 -16.32 3.03 -2.43
CA GLY A 50 -15.55 3.20 -3.65
C GLY A 50 -14.24 3.94 -3.42
N ILE A 51 -14.25 4.98 -2.57
CA ILE A 51 -13.05 5.73 -2.19
C ILE A 51 -12.13 4.89 -1.29
N LEU A 52 -12.70 4.04 -0.43
CA LEU A 52 -11.90 3.05 0.32
C LEU A 52 -11.22 2.03 -0.59
N ALA A 53 -11.91 1.56 -1.64
CA ALA A 53 -11.34 0.65 -2.61
C ALA A 53 -10.24 1.31 -3.44
N GLN A 54 -10.46 2.54 -3.92
CA GLN A 54 -9.50 3.28 -4.76
C GLN A 54 -8.20 3.68 -4.06
N ILE A 55 -8.22 3.89 -2.74
CA ILE A 55 -7.04 4.37 -1.99
C ILE A 55 -6.38 3.23 -1.18
N GLY A 56 -7.13 2.16 -0.88
CA GLY A 56 -6.60 0.93 -0.27
C GLY A 56 -5.87 0.01 -1.26
N GLU A 57 -6.09 0.20 -2.56
CA GLU A 57 -5.26 -0.39 -3.60
C GLU A 57 -3.93 0.34 -3.69
N ILE A 58 -2.95 -0.16 -2.93
CA ILE A 58 -1.53 -0.13 -3.32
C ILE A 58 -1.47 -0.21 -4.85
N ASN A 59 -1.09 0.90 -5.52
CA ASN A 59 -1.13 1.03 -6.97
C ASN A 59 -0.04 0.15 -7.58
N LEU A 60 -0.30 -1.15 -7.62
CA LEU A 60 0.66 -2.16 -8.03
C LEU A 60 0.97 -2.02 -9.52
N LEU A 61 -0.01 -1.56 -10.32
CA LEU A 61 0.15 -1.32 -11.75
C LEU A 61 1.25 -0.28 -12.02
N GLU A 62 1.24 0.84 -11.29
CA GLU A 62 2.25 1.89 -11.40
C GLU A 62 3.63 1.38 -10.96
N LEU A 63 3.70 0.62 -9.86
CA LEU A 63 4.94 -0.01 -9.42
C LEU A 63 5.51 -0.96 -10.47
N MET A 64 4.68 -1.89 -10.98
CA MET A 64 5.10 -2.90 -11.95
C MET A 64 5.57 -2.27 -13.26
N ARG A 65 4.92 -1.17 -13.67
CA ARG A 65 5.38 -0.36 -14.81
C ARG A 65 6.74 0.27 -14.54
N ALA A 66 6.93 0.89 -13.37
CA ALA A 66 8.20 1.52 -13.01
C ALA A 66 9.35 0.49 -12.91
N LEU A 67 9.08 -0.71 -12.38
CA LEU A 67 10.03 -1.82 -12.34
C LEU A 67 10.39 -2.31 -13.75
N ARG A 68 9.40 -2.47 -14.63
CA ARG A 68 9.60 -2.85 -16.03
C ARG A 68 10.46 -1.85 -16.79
N GLU A 69 10.18 -0.56 -16.64
CA GLU A 69 10.91 0.54 -17.29
C GLU A 69 12.25 0.85 -16.61
N LYS A 70 12.58 0.16 -15.51
CA LYS A 70 13.79 0.36 -14.69
C LYS A 70 13.94 1.77 -14.13
N HIS A 71 12.81 2.42 -13.82
CA HIS A 71 12.76 3.76 -13.25
C HIS A 71 12.89 3.75 -11.73
N PHE A 72 14.12 3.62 -11.24
CA PHE A 72 14.43 3.59 -9.80
C PHE A 72 13.86 4.79 -9.02
N SER A 73 13.84 5.99 -9.61
CA SER A 73 13.28 7.18 -8.96
C SER A 73 11.79 7.05 -8.65
N GLU A 74 11.01 6.48 -9.58
CA GLU A 74 9.57 6.25 -9.39
C GLU A 74 9.32 5.10 -8.42
N VAL A 75 10.14 4.04 -8.45
CA VAL A 75 10.08 2.95 -7.47
C VAL A 75 10.30 3.48 -6.05
N ARG A 76 11.35 4.29 -5.83
CA ARG A 76 11.63 4.89 -4.52
C ARG A 76 10.48 5.77 -4.05
N LYS A 77 9.95 6.62 -4.94
CA LYS A 77 8.81 7.49 -4.65
C LYS A 77 7.56 6.69 -4.28
N TRP A 78 7.28 5.60 -4.99
CA TRP A 78 6.18 4.70 -4.69
C TRP A 78 6.34 4.06 -3.31
N VAL A 79 7.56 3.64 -2.96
CA VAL A 79 7.85 3.09 -1.63
C VAL A 79 7.62 4.13 -0.54
N THR A 80 8.09 5.36 -0.70
CA THR A 80 7.82 6.44 0.27
C THR A 80 6.31 6.72 0.41
N GLN A 81 5.54 6.64 -0.68
CA GLN A 81 4.08 6.85 -0.66
C GLN A 81 3.29 5.70 -0.03
N ASN A 82 3.82 4.48 -0.07
CA ASN A 82 3.19 3.28 0.47
C ASN A 82 3.82 2.79 1.77
N GLY A 83 4.89 3.43 2.25
CA GLY A 83 5.69 3.02 3.40
C GLY A 83 4.97 3.10 4.75
N ASP A 84 3.89 3.90 4.83
CA ASP A 84 3.02 3.90 6.00
C ASP A 84 2.24 2.57 6.15
N ASN A 85 2.07 1.80 5.06
CA ASN A 85 1.36 0.52 5.11
C ASN A 85 2.18 -0.56 5.81
N ASP A 86 1.46 -1.53 6.38
CA ASP A 86 2.07 -2.70 7.00
C ASP A 86 2.98 -3.46 6.00
N PRO A 87 4.28 -3.66 6.28
CA PRO A 87 5.21 -4.31 5.36
C PRO A 87 4.75 -5.70 4.91
N VAL A 88 4.14 -6.48 5.80
CA VAL A 88 3.63 -7.83 5.48
C VAL A 88 2.52 -7.75 4.43
N ARG A 89 1.63 -6.76 4.54
CA ARG A 89 0.59 -6.53 3.52
C ARG A 89 1.18 -6.10 2.18
N ILE A 90 2.22 -5.28 2.19
CA ILE A 90 2.89 -4.84 0.96
C ILE A 90 3.52 -6.04 0.23
N PHE A 91 4.36 -6.83 0.94
CA PHE A 91 4.99 -8.01 0.35
C PHE A 91 3.96 -9.01 -0.18
N ARG A 92 2.85 -9.22 0.55
CA ARG A 92 1.78 -10.11 0.09
C ARG A 92 1.13 -9.62 -1.21
N LYS A 93 0.83 -8.33 -1.32
CA LYS A 93 0.25 -7.77 -2.56
C LYS A 93 1.22 -7.83 -3.73
N ILE A 94 2.50 -7.58 -3.51
CA ILE A 94 3.52 -7.74 -4.55
C ILE A 94 3.54 -9.19 -5.03
N TYR A 95 3.58 -10.15 -4.10
CA TYR A 95 3.53 -11.58 -4.40
C TYR A 95 2.27 -11.98 -5.19
N ASP A 96 1.09 -11.48 -4.82
CA ASP A 96 -0.14 -11.83 -5.53
C ASP A 96 -0.14 -11.30 -6.97
N GLY A 97 0.52 -10.15 -7.25
CA GLY A 97 0.55 -9.56 -8.59
C GLY A 97 1.73 -9.95 -9.48
N ILE A 98 2.76 -10.66 -8.99
CA ILE A 98 3.88 -11.07 -9.87
C ILE A 98 3.43 -11.98 -11.01
N HIS A 99 2.39 -12.80 -10.81
CA HIS A 99 1.87 -13.71 -11.83
C HIS A 99 1.35 -12.98 -13.08
N GLU A 100 0.76 -11.80 -12.88
CA GLU A 100 0.18 -11.01 -13.96
C GLU A 100 1.25 -10.22 -14.74
N HIS A 101 2.32 -9.79 -14.06
CA HIS A 101 3.28 -8.83 -14.61
C HIS A 101 4.66 -9.42 -14.98
N LEU A 102 5.07 -10.53 -14.38
CA LEU A 102 6.36 -11.18 -14.69
C LEU A 102 6.19 -12.31 -15.71
N LYS A 103 7.28 -12.60 -16.43
CA LYS A 103 7.38 -13.81 -17.25
C LYS A 103 7.48 -15.04 -16.35
N ASP A 104 6.95 -16.16 -16.83
CA ASP A 104 6.86 -17.41 -16.05
C ASP A 104 8.23 -17.91 -15.55
N THR A 105 9.30 -17.64 -16.30
CA THR A 105 10.69 -17.97 -15.95
C THR A 105 11.22 -17.18 -14.76
N SER A 106 10.69 -15.98 -14.51
CA SER A 106 11.15 -15.08 -13.44
C SER A 106 10.27 -15.13 -12.19
N ILE A 107 9.10 -15.76 -12.26
CA ILE A 107 8.23 -15.93 -11.08
C ILE A 107 8.95 -16.66 -9.94
N PRO A 108 9.64 -17.81 -10.15
CA PRO A 108 10.34 -18.48 -9.05
C PRO A 108 11.40 -17.60 -8.39
N GLN A 109 12.15 -16.83 -9.18
CA GLN A 109 13.17 -15.91 -8.68
C GLN A 109 12.53 -14.80 -7.83
N ALA A 110 11.45 -14.19 -8.32
CA ALA A 110 10.72 -13.16 -7.58
C ALA A 110 10.19 -13.68 -6.22
N VAL A 111 9.70 -14.92 -6.17
CA VAL A 111 9.23 -15.53 -4.92
C VAL A 111 10.36 -15.68 -3.90
N LEU A 112 11.55 -16.10 -4.33
CA LEU A 112 12.72 -16.22 -3.45
C LEU A 112 13.15 -14.86 -2.89
N ILE A 113 13.22 -13.84 -3.75
CA ILE A 113 13.55 -12.46 -3.34
C ILE A 113 12.54 -11.97 -2.30
N ILE A 114 11.23 -12.06 -2.60
CA ILE A 114 10.18 -11.60 -1.68
C ILE A 114 10.28 -12.31 -0.33
N ALA A 115 10.50 -13.63 -0.31
CA ALA A 115 10.61 -14.40 0.93
C ALA A 115 11.81 -13.95 1.78
N GLU A 116 12.96 -13.68 1.16
CA GLU A 116 14.15 -13.21 1.86
C GLU A 116 13.94 -11.82 2.47
N TYR A 117 13.40 -10.87 1.72
CA TYR A 117 13.15 -9.52 2.22
C TYR A 117 12.00 -9.44 3.21
N GLN A 118 11.02 -10.33 3.10
CA GLN A 118 9.97 -10.49 4.12
C GLN A 118 10.56 -11.00 5.43
N TYR A 119 11.51 -11.94 5.40
CA TYR A 119 12.23 -12.36 6.60
C TYR A 119 13.06 -11.22 7.19
N LYS A 120 13.81 -10.48 6.36
CA LYS A 120 14.60 -9.30 6.80
C LYS A 120 13.72 -8.19 7.40
N SER A 121 12.49 -8.03 6.90
CA SER A 121 11.51 -7.06 7.41
C SER A 121 11.19 -7.25 8.90
N ALA A 122 11.31 -8.46 9.44
CA ALA A 122 11.10 -8.70 10.87
C ALA A 122 12.19 -8.09 11.78
N PHE A 123 13.37 -7.77 11.24
CA PHE A 123 14.55 -7.35 12.02
C PHE A 123 15.12 -6.00 11.62
N VAL A 124 14.79 -5.50 10.43
CA VAL A 124 15.36 -4.27 9.89
C VAL A 124 14.86 -3.04 10.65
N ALA A 125 15.77 -2.10 10.92
CA ALA A 125 15.44 -0.83 11.57
C ALA A 125 14.64 0.11 10.65
N ASP A 126 14.86 0.01 9.34
CA ASP A 126 14.22 0.83 8.32
C ASP A 126 13.53 -0.06 7.26
N GLN A 127 12.20 -0.04 7.29
CA GLN A 127 11.37 -0.82 6.36
C GLN A 127 11.37 -0.24 4.95
N GLU A 128 11.53 1.08 4.82
CA GLU A 128 11.57 1.76 3.52
C GLU A 128 12.80 1.31 2.73
N ILE A 129 13.97 1.31 3.38
CA ILE A 129 15.22 0.82 2.79
C ILE A 129 15.11 -0.65 2.39
N ASN A 130 14.54 -1.49 3.25
CA ASN A 130 14.37 -2.93 2.98
C ASN A 130 13.46 -3.17 1.76
N LEU A 131 12.35 -2.44 1.66
CA LEU A 131 11.43 -2.57 0.54
C LEU A 131 12.03 -2.06 -0.76
N VAL A 132 12.74 -0.92 -0.74
CA VAL A 132 13.46 -0.42 -1.92
C VAL A 132 14.51 -1.43 -2.39
N ALA A 133 15.25 -2.06 -1.47
CA ALA A 133 16.22 -3.09 -1.81
C ALA A 133 15.56 -4.31 -2.49
N CYS A 134 14.45 -4.81 -1.92
CA CYS A 134 13.67 -5.91 -2.52
C CYS A 134 13.24 -5.58 -3.96
N LEU A 135 12.68 -4.40 -4.17
CA LEU A 135 12.17 -3.97 -5.48
C LEU A 135 13.31 -3.73 -6.48
N THR A 136 14.46 -3.27 -6.01
CA THR A 136 15.66 -3.08 -6.83
C THR A 136 16.22 -4.42 -7.30
N GLU A 137 16.25 -5.42 -6.43
CA GLU A 137 16.71 -6.77 -6.78
C GLU A 137 15.75 -7.41 -7.79
N MET A 138 14.44 -7.31 -7.57
CA MET A 138 13.44 -7.75 -8.55
C MET A 138 13.59 -7.03 -9.90
N MET A 139 13.89 -5.73 -9.92
CA MET A 139 14.09 -4.94 -11.15
C MET A 139 15.30 -5.41 -11.97
N VAL A 140 16.31 -6.00 -11.32
CA VAL A 140 17.53 -6.49 -11.98
C VAL A 140 17.38 -7.95 -12.41
N ASP A 141 16.84 -8.80 -11.53
CA ASP A 141 16.87 -10.25 -11.69
C ASP A 141 15.60 -10.83 -12.33
N CYS A 142 14.50 -10.07 -12.37
CA CYS A 142 13.24 -10.53 -12.96
C CYS A 142 12.97 -9.90 -14.33
N GLU A 143 12.43 -10.71 -15.23
CA GLU A 143 11.92 -10.25 -16.52
C GLU A 143 10.41 -10.00 -16.46
N PHE A 144 10.02 -8.80 -16.88
CA PHE A 144 8.63 -8.36 -16.96
C PHE A 144 8.03 -8.65 -18.34
N LYS A 145 6.72 -8.88 -18.39
CA LYS A 145 5.92 -9.02 -19.62
C LYS A 145 5.75 -7.67 -20.31
#